data_AF-A0A836ECT0-F1
#
_entry.id   AF-A0A836ECT0-F1
#
_cell.length_a   1.000
_cell.length_b   1.000
_cell.length_c   1.000
_cell.angle_alpha   90.00
_cell.angle_beta   90.00
_cell.angle_gamma   90.00
#
_symmetry.space_group_name_H-M   'P 1'
#
loop_
_entity.id
_entity.type
_entity.pdbx_description
1 polymer ?
#
loop_
_entity_poly.entity_id
_entity_poly.type
_entity_poly.pdbx_seq_one_letter_code
_entity_poly.pdbx_strand_id
1 'polypeptide(L)'
;MDNEKLADREWWETTLIYQIWPRGFQDSDGDGEGDLKGIISRLDYITDLGIETICLNPIYVSPLIDSGYDVSNYTDIDPLFGNLDDFDNLMREAHNRGLKVILDIIPNHSSDQHKWFQLSAKNVQPYTDYYIWTNGINKNGKNIPPNNWAFIRDIFDFWLERNVDGFRINAVPYFFEDKALRNESFVGRNIYTFGLPESTALLYVFREHIDNWVSRNNATSKLLIAESYDISDDNLLAYYGNSTHKGIAPFNFKFITHIRDSSNATYIKHVLEKWLKLLPKYTKTNWVLSNHDNSRVASRIGLNRIDGLHMLSLLLPGQAYTYYGEEIAMLDTKILWNSTIDPMGCARGINEYKYFSRDPARTPMQWSSKSSAGFSVNKTTYLPIHLNYVNRNVEIQQNRKRSNLKTYKKLAILRKQSVFTDGDYEFASLNNDRVLVLKRSFKNYPVYFIVINLGLRQEKINLTSIHANLQNTLNIIVASSNAIRVTGTVPWSNFILTANAAVVLKSGEGQEQTTPVITINVSTENTSLTTEESVSTINTSLTTKVTSPTEKSTESTTKKEEENSTTESDNNAILSCAPAFLLIISSIVISYKF
;
A
#
# COMPACT_ATOMS: atom_id res chain seq x y z
N MET A 1 28.75 -16.48 7.73
CA MET A 1 28.92 -15.07 7.32
C MET A 1 28.17 -14.18 8.33
N ASP A 2 28.32 -14.45 9.63
CA ASP A 2 27.16 -14.47 10.53
C ASP A 2 27.14 -13.46 11.71
N ASN A 3 28.04 -12.48 11.81
CA ASN A 3 27.94 -11.48 12.91
C ASN A 3 28.23 -10.02 12.51
N GLU A 4 28.99 -9.75 11.46
CA GLU A 4 29.28 -8.35 11.03
C GLU A 4 28.07 -7.64 10.41
N LYS A 5 27.07 -8.35 9.88
CA LYS A 5 25.89 -7.75 9.22
C LYS A 5 24.73 -7.34 10.13
N LEU A 6 24.72 -7.78 11.39
CA LEU A 6 23.70 -7.35 12.35
C LEU A 6 23.95 -5.93 12.87
N ALA A 7 25.16 -5.39 12.67
CA ALA A 7 25.61 -4.12 13.25
C ALA A 7 25.20 -2.86 12.44
N ASP A 8 24.89 -2.98 11.14
CA ASP A 8 24.66 -1.83 10.25
C ASP A 8 23.26 -1.82 9.58
N ARG A 9 22.22 -2.33 10.25
CA ARG A 9 20.85 -2.23 9.73
C ARG A 9 20.29 -0.82 9.95
N GLU A 10 19.77 -0.23 8.89
CA GLU A 10 18.98 1.00 9.02
C GLU A 10 17.67 0.73 9.77
N TRP A 11 17.28 1.64 10.66
CA TRP A 11 16.11 1.46 11.56
C TRP A 11 14.82 1.15 10.80
N TRP A 12 14.71 1.63 9.55
CA TRP A 12 13.53 1.51 8.71
C TRP A 12 13.47 0.25 7.85
N GLU A 13 14.51 -0.60 7.80
CA GLU A 13 14.56 -1.75 6.88
C GLU A 13 13.47 -2.80 7.13
N THR A 14 12.99 -2.90 8.37
CA THR A 14 12.00 -3.91 8.79
C THR A 14 10.84 -3.31 9.58
N THR A 15 10.78 -1.99 9.68
CA THR A 15 9.79 -1.27 10.49
C THR A 15 8.36 -1.62 10.06
N LEU A 16 7.44 -1.56 11.03
CA LEU A 16 6.00 -1.62 10.80
C LEU A 16 5.43 -0.21 10.78
N ILE A 17 4.89 0.19 9.62
CA ILE A 17 4.37 1.52 9.35
C ILE A 17 2.85 1.53 9.44
N TYR A 18 2.29 2.56 10.08
CA TYR A 18 0.86 2.83 10.14
C TYR A 18 0.54 4.12 9.39
N GLN A 19 -0.17 4.01 8.26
CA GLN A 19 -0.64 5.16 7.48
C GLN A 19 -1.93 5.72 8.08
N ILE A 20 -1.89 6.99 8.46
CA ILE A 20 -3.02 7.71 9.04
C ILE A 20 -3.56 8.68 8.00
N TRP A 21 -4.88 8.60 7.76
CA TRP A 21 -5.67 9.64 7.09
C TRP A 21 -6.18 10.62 8.17
N PRO A 22 -5.60 11.83 8.34
CA PRO A 22 -5.85 12.69 9.50
C PRO A 22 -7.32 12.97 9.72
N ARG A 23 -8.03 13.45 8.67
CA ARG A 23 -9.47 13.75 8.69
C ARG A 23 -10.33 12.61 9.25
N GLY A 24 -9.92 11.35 9.04
CA GLY A 24 -10.69 10.18 9.44
C GLY A 24 -10.22 9.46 10.70
N PHE A 25 -9.16 9.94 11.36
CA PHE A 25 -8.53 9.14 12.43
C PHE A 25 -9.12 9.41 13.82
N GLN A 26 -9.10 10.65 14.28
CA GLN A 26 -9.70 11.06 15.55
C GLN A 26 -9.95 12.57 15.55
N ASP A 27 -11.19 12.97 15.80
CA ASP A 27 -11.61 14.36 16.04
C ASP A 27 -11.46 14.65 17.55
N SER A 28 -10.81 15.77 17.90
CA SER A 28 -10.61 16.18 19.29
C SER A 28 -11.46 17.38 19.74
N ASP A 29 -12.04 18.14 18.81
CA ASP A 29 -12.76 19.39 19.10
C ASP A 29 -14.27 19.36 18.77
N GLY A 30 -14.72 18.30 18.10
CA GLY A 30 -16.13 18.03 17.80
C GLY A 30 -16.64 18.66 16.52
N ASP A 31 -15.78 19.13 15.61
CA ASP A 31 -16.20 19.66 14.31
C ASP A 31 -16.61 18.57 13.30
N GLY A 32 -16.29 17.30 13.60
CA GLY A 32 -16.60 16.14 12.76
C GLY A 32 -15.45 15.73 11.81
N GLU A 33 -14.27 16.33 11.97
CA GLU A 33 -13.04 16.12 11.21
C GLU A 33 -11.88 15.78 12.15
N GLY A 34 -10.99 14.90 11.71
CA GLY A 34 -9.88 14.45 12.54
C GLY A 34 -8.69 15.42 12.47
N ASP A 35 -8.03 15.61 13.61
CA ASP A 35 -7.00 16.65 13.82
C ASP A 35 -5.72 16.09 14.50
N LEU A 36 -4.68 16.92 14.60
CA LEU A 36 -3.39 16.49 15.17
C LEU A 36 -3.49 16.14 16.66
N LYS A 37 -4.29 16.85 17.46
CA LYS A 37 -4.50 16.54 18.89
C LYS A 37 -5.24 15.23 19.07
N GLY A 38 -6.17 14.92 18.17
CA GLY A 38 -6.83 13.64 18.05
C GLY A 38 -5.83 12.51 17.80
N ILE A 39 -4.90 12.69 16.85
CA ILE A 39 -3.81 11.72 16.61
C ILE A 39 -2.97 11.53 17.89
N ILE A 40 -2.56 12.62 18.55
CA ILE A 40 -1.79 12.57 19.81
C ILE A 40 -2.50 11.72 20.86
N SER A 41 -3.82 11.90 21.02
CA SER A 41 -4.63 11.16 22.00
C SER A 41 -4.68 9.64 21.73
N ARG A 42 -4.28 9.20 20.54
CA ARG A 42 -4.32 7.79 20.10
C ARG A 42 -2.94 7.17 19.92
N LEU A 43 -1.84 7.88 20.23
CA LEU A 43 -0.49 7.33 20.10
C LEU A 43 -0.29 6.06 20.93
N ASP A 44 -0.88 5.97 22.13
CA ASP A 44 -0.79 4.76 22.96
C ASP A 44 -1.41 3.54 22.27
N TYR A 45 -2.54 3.73 21.56
CA TYR A 45 -3.14 2.66 20.76
C TYR A 45 -2.20 2.20 19.64
N ILE A 46 -1.55 3.15 18.95
CA ILE A 46 -0.60 2.85 17.88
C ILE A 46 0.60 2.06 18.44
N THR A 47 1.12 2.42 19.61
CA THR A 47 2.21 1.66 20.26
C THR A 47 1.77 0.25 20.67
N ASP A 48 0.57 0.10 21.23
CA ASP A 48 -0.03 -1.17 21.65
C ASP A 48 -0.35 -2.10 20.46
N LEU A 49 -0.49 -1.55 19.24
CA LEU A 49 -0.50 -2.34 18.01
C LEU A 49 0.86 -2.94 17.64
N GLY A 50 1.96 -2.43 18.21
CA GLY A 50 3.33 -2.81 17.86
C GLY A 50 3.91 -2.03 16.68
N ILE A 51 3.24 -0.95 16.24
CA ILE A 51 3.70 -0.02 15.20
C ILE A 51 4.96 0.70 15.69
N GLU A 52 5.86 0.99 14.74
CA GLU A 52 7.12 1.70 14.99
C GLU A 52 7.20 3.02 14.23
N THR A 53 6.47 3.15 13.12
CA THR A 53 6.48 4.34 12.27
C THR A 53 5.06 4.77 11.92
N ILE A 54 4.78 6.06 12.01
CA ILE A 54 3.56 6.70 11.51
C ILE A 54 3.87 7.34 10.15
N CYS A 55 3.02 7.09 9.17
CA CYS A 55 3.02 7.83 7.90
C CYS A 55 1.77 8.71 7.86
N LEU A 56 1.94 10.02 7.95
CA LEU A 56 0.83 10.97 7.87
C LEU A 56 0.55 11.30 6.41
N ASN A 57 -0.69 11.13 5.97
CA ASN A 57 -1.19 11.81 4.77
C ASN A 57 -1.12 13.35 4.96
N PRO A 58 -1.28 14.14 3.88
CA PRO A 58 -1.01 15.58 3.91
C PRO A 58 -1.79 16.32 5.00
N ILE A 59 -1.09 17.19 5.72
CA ILE A 59 -1.61 18.06 6.79
C ILE A 59 -1.35 19.55 6.51
N TYR A 60 -0.86 19.87 5.32
CA TYR A 60 -0.49 21.22 4.91
C TYR A 60 -1.70 22.06 4.59
N VAL A 61 -1.56 23.38 4.68
CA VAL A 61 -2.64 24.31 4.29
C VAL A 61 -3.06 24.01 2.84
N SER A 62 -4.36 23.83 2.66
CA SER A 62 -4.97 23.40 1.40
C SER A 62 -6.38 23.94 1.27
N PRO A 63 -6.88 24.21 0.05
CA PRO A 63 -8.31 24.42 -0.19
C PRO A 63 -9.16 23.16 0.06
N LEU A 64 -8.51 22.01 0.27
CA LEU A 64 -9.12 20.69 0.52
C LEU A 64 -9.95 20.15 -0.64
N ILE A 65 -9.73 20.63 -1.87
CA ILE A 65 -10.41 20.12 -3.07
C ILE A 65 -10.03 18.66 -3.30
N ASP A 66 -8.75 18.31 -3.15
CA ASP A 66 -8.26 16.93 -3.13
C ASP A 66 -7.86 16.50 -1.71
N SER A 67 -8.61 16.95 -0.70
CA SER A 67 -8.43 16.55 0.69
C SER A 67 -7.00 16.70 1.22
N GLY A 68 -6.29 17.76 0.82
CA GLY A 68 -4.95 18.09 1.30
C GLY A 68 -3.83 17.87 0.28
N TYR A 69 -4.09 17.19 -0.84
CA TYR A 69 -3.10 17.01 -1.91
C TYR A 69 -2.94 18.26 -2.78
N ASP A 70 -3.93 19.15 -2.81
CA ASP A 70 -3.88 20.49 -3.39
C ASP A 70 -3.26 21.51 -2.41
N VAL A 71 -1.95 21.43 -2.18
CA VAL A 71 -1.26 22.24 -1.16
C VAL A 71 -1.15 23.71 -1.57
N SER A 72 -1.58 24.64 -0.70
CA SER A 72 -1.45 26.09 -0.87
C SER A 72 -0.34 26.73 -0.01
N ASN A 73 0.13 26.03 1.03
CA ASN A 73 1.36 26.36 1.76
C ASN A 73 2.06 25.11 2.30
N TYR A 74 3.25 24.80 1.79
CA TYR A 74 4.04 23.61 2.17
C TYR A 74 4.74 23.70 3.53
N THR A 75 4.82 24.87 4.14
CA THR A 75 5.60 25.12 5.37
C THR A 75 4.70 25.56 6.52
N ASP A 76 3.43 25.16 6.50
CA ASP A 76 2.47 25.42 7.56
C ASP A 76 1.42 24.30 7.62
N ILE A 77 0.68 24.23 8.72
CA ILE A 77 -0.36 23.22 8.97
C ILE A 77 -1.73 23.81 8.63
N ASP A 78 -2.59 23.01 7.99
CA ASP A 78 -3.97 23.43 7.73
C ASP A 78 -4.70 23.69 9.06
N PRO A 79 -5.41 24.83 9.20
CA PRO A 79 -6.19 25.11 10.41
C PRO A 79 -7.20 24.03 10.78
N LEU A 80 -7.67 23.22 9.82
CA LEU A 80 -8.50 22.04 10.09
C LEU A 80 -7.81 21.03 11.01
N PHE A 81 -6.49 20.88 10.87
CA PHE A 81 -5.72 19.90 11.64
C PHE A 81 -5.07 20.50 12.89
N GLY A 82 -4.92 21.83 12.95
CA GLY A 82 -4.28 22.54 14.05
C GLY A 82 -3.31 23.62 13.55
N ASN A 83 -2.10 23.63 14.10
CA ASN A 83 -1.03 24.59 13.76
C ASN A 83 0.35 23.94 13.93
N LEU A 84 1.42 24.68 13.68
CA LEU A 84 2.80 24.20 13.82
C LEU A 84 3.16 23.78 15.27
N ASP A 85 2.64 24.43 16.30
CA ASP A 85 2.90 24.03 17.70
C ASP A 85 2.25 22.68 18.01
N ASP A 86 1.05 22.43 17.48
CA ASP A 86 0.38 21.13 17.58
C ASP A 86 1.15 20.03 16.83
N PHE A 87 1.78 20.36 15.70
CA PHE A 87 2.68 19.46 14.99
C PHE A 87 3.95 19.14 15.79
N ASP A 88 4.64 20.17 16.31
CA ASP A 88 5.83 19.98 17.12
C ASP A 88 5.51 19.16 18.40
N ASN A 89 4.31 19.35 18.95
CA ASN A 89 3.78 18.52 20.04
C ASN A 89 3.57 17.07 19.62
N LEU A 90 2.99 16.81 18.44
CA LEU A 90 2.84 15.47 17.89
C LEU A 90 4.19 14.77 17.72
N MET A 91 5.17 15.46 17.14
CA MET A 91 6.52 14.93 16.96
C MET A 91 7.14 14.54 18.31
N ARG A 92 7.07 15.43 19.31
CA ARG A 92 7.56 15.18 20.67
C ARG A 92 6.87 13.99 21.33
N GLU A 93 5.55 13.92 21.28
CA GLU A 93 4.78 12.84 21.92
C GLU A 93 4.95 11.49 21.22
N ALA A 94 5.12 11.47 19.90
CA ALA A 94 5.45 10.28 19.13
C ALA A 94 6.86 9.77 19.48
N HIS A 95 7.85 10.66 19.47
CA HIS A 95 9.24 10.31 19.78
C HIS A 95 9.42 9.85 21.23
N ASN A 96 8.71 10.45 22.19
CA ASN A 96 8.68 9.99 23.59
C ASN A 96 8.21 8.53 23.75
N ARG A 97 7.46 8.03 22.77
CA ARG A 97 6.97 6.64 22.70
C ARG A 97 7.85 5.74 21.83
N GLY A 98 8.97 6.25 21.33
CA GLY A 98 9.86 5.53 20.40
C GLY A 98 9.27 5.37 18.99
N LEU A 99 8.19 6.08 18.66
CA LEU A 99 7.64 6.08 17.31
C LEU A 99 8.48 6.99 16.41
N LYS A 100 8.46 6.69 15.12
CA LYS A 100 9.00 7.52 14.04
C LYS A 100 7.85 8.15 13.27
N VAL A 101 8.02 9.34 12.71
CA VAL A 101 6.98 10.03 11.92
C VAL A 101 7.54 10.44 10.57
N ILE A 102 6.92 9.94 9.50
CA ILE A 102 7.21 10.34 8.13
C ILE A 102 6.04 11.13 7.55
N LEU A 103 6.35 12.11 6.69
CA LEU A 103 5.35 12.97 6.05
C LEU A 103 5.18 12.63 4.58
N ASP A 104 3.95 12.74 4.10
CA ASP A 104 3.63 12.71 2.68
C ASP A 104 3.93 14.07 2.04
N ILE A 105 4.75 14.11 0.99
CA ILE A 105 5.15 15.32 0.26
C ILE A 105 4.70 15.18 -1.19
N ILE A 106 4.11 16.24 -1.74
CA ILE A 106 3.52 16.29 -3.09
C ILE A 106 4.36 17.22 -3.98
N PRO A 107 5.56 16.84 -4.43
CA PRO A 107 6.42 17.76 -5.17
C PRO A 107 5.93 18.02 -6.61
N ASN A 108 4.96 17.26 -7.10
CA ASN A 108 4.48 17.31 -8.47
C ASN A 108 3.69 18.59 -8.81
N HIS A 109 2.87 19.09 -7.88
CA HIS A 109 1.93 20.18 -8.15
C HIS A 109 1.69 21.00 -6.88
N SER A 110 0.96 22.11 -6.99
CA SER A 110 0.40 22.84 -5.86
C SER A 110 -1.03 23.27 -6.19
N SER A 111 -1.76 23.76 -5.21
CA SER A 111 -3.01 24.48 -5.44
C SER A 111 -2.80 25.71 -6.33
N ASP A 112 -3.82 26.08 -7.08
CA ASP A 112 -3.94 27.36 -7.78
C ASP A 112 -4.01 28.55 -6.80
N GLN A 113 -4.37 28.32 -5.54
CA GLN A 113 -4.32 29.33 -4.47
C GLN A 113 -2.91 29.50 -3.88
N HIS A 114 -1.95 28.65 -4.25
CA HIS A 114 -0.57 28.77 -3.79
C HIS A 114 0.04 30.10 -4.27
N LYS A 115 0.84 30.76 -3.41
CA LYS A 115 1.52 32.02 -3.73
C LYS A 115 2.34 31.92 -5.03
N TRP A 116 3.00 30.78 -5.23
CA TRP A 116 3.76 30.50 -6.45
C TRP A 116 2.86 30.57 -7.70
N PHE A 117 1.70 29.91 -7.70
CA PHE A 117 0.78 29.93 -8.84
C PHE A 117 0.27 31.34 -9.11
N GLN A 118 -0.18 32.04 -8.06
CA GLN A 118 -0.72 33.40 -8.18
C GLN A 118 0.31 34.40 -8.72
N LEU A 119 1.59 34.27 -8.33
CA LEU A 119 2.68 35.11 -8.84
C LEU A 119 3.12 34.69 -10.24
N SER A 120 3.17 33.38 -10.53
CA SER A 120 3.49 32.83 -11.83
C SER A 120 2.46 33.25 -12.89
N ALA A 121 1.16 33.13 -12.59
CA ALA A 121 0.07 33.58 -13.44
C ALA A 121 0.08 35.09 -13.73
N LYS A 122 0.73 35.88 -12.88
CA LYS A 122 0.95 37.33 -13.03
C LYS A 122 2.30 37.68 -13.65
N ASN A 123 3.08 36.69 -14.08
CA ASN A 123 4.43 36.83 -14.63
C ASN A 123 5.42 37.56 -13.70
N VAL A 124 5.28 37.38 -12.38
CA VAL A 124 6.16 38.01 -11.38
C VAL A 124 7.43 37.17 -11.22
N GLN A 125 8.60 37.74 -11.52
CA GLN A 125 9.89 37.09 -11.31
C GLN A 125 10.19 36.89 -9.81
N PRO A 126 10.83 35.77 -9.38
CA PRO A 126 11.32 34.66 -10.21
C PRO A 126 10.26 33.58 -10.54
N TYR A 127 8.99 33.80 -10.19
CA TYR A 127 7.92 32.78 -10.24
C TYR A 127 7.35 32.50 -11.64
N THR A 128 7.69 33.30 -12.65
CA THR A 128 7.12 33.20 -14.00
C THR A 128 7.17 31.78 -14.56
N ASP A 129 8.27 31.05 -14.40
CA ASP A 129 8.48 29.71 -14.96
C ASP A 129 8.34 28.58 -13.92
N TYR A 130 7.58 28.79 -12.84
CA TYR A 130 7.34 27.76 -11.81
C TYR A 130 6.30 26.71 -12.25
N TYR A 131 5.45 27.06 -13.21
CA TYR A 131 4.43 26.19 -13.78
C TYR A 131 4.60 26.13 -15.29
N ILE A 132 4.16 25.03 -15.89
CA ILE A 132 4.17 24.85 -17.34
C ILE A 132 3.03 25.68 -17.94
N TRP A 133 3.33 26.92 -18.29
CA TRP A 133 2.44 27.78 -19.07
C TRP A 133 2.66 27.51 -20.56
N THR A 134 1.60 27.13 -21.26
CA THR A 134 1.61 27.03 -22.72
C THR A 134 0.53 27.92 -23.29
N ASN A 135 0.92 28.84 -24.17
CA ASN A 135 -0.03 29.56 -25.01
C ASN A 135 -0.57 28.57 -26.05
N GLY A 136 -1.85 28.66 -26.42
CA GLY A 136 -2.32 28.05 -27.66
C GLY A 136 -1.38 28.47 -28.80
N ILE A 137 -0.82 27.49 -29.51
CA ILE A 137 0.41 27.60 -30.34
C ILE A 137 0.55 28.95 -31.07
N ASN A 138 1.66 29.67 -30.84
CA ASN A 138 2.56 30.02 -31.95
C ASN A 138 4.03 30.16 -31.53
N LYS A 139 4.88 29.70 -32.46
CA LYS A 139 6.31 29.38 -32.36
C LYS A 139 7.18 30.53 -31.88
N ASN A 140 8.13 30.26 -30.96
CA ASN A 140 9.44 30.94 -30.91
C ASN A 140 10.56 30.18 -30.14
N GLY A 141 10.48 28.84 -30.09
CA GLY A 141 11.67 27.97 -30.12
C GLY A 141 12.81 28.20 -29.13
N LYS A 142 12.55 28.63 -27.89
CA LYS A 142 13.60 28.75 -26.86
C LYS A 142 13.32 27.81 -25.70
N ASN A 143 14.31 26.98 -25.37
CA ASN A 143 14.24 25.98 -24.32
C ASN A 143 14.54 26.60 -22.94
N ILE A 144 13.60 26.48 -22.01
CA ILE A 144 13.75 26.74 -20.57
C ILE A 144 13.31 25.45 -19.85
N PRO A 145 14.05 24.92 -18.87
CA PRO A 145 13.58 23.79 -18.08
C PRO A 145 12.28 24.15 -17.33
N PRO A 146 11.31 23.22 -17.20
CA PRO A 146 9.91 23.53 -16.86
C PRO A 146 9.64 23.96 -15.40
N ASN A 147 10.64 23.97 -14.52
CA ASN A 147 10.54 24.44 -13.13
C ASN A 147 11.94 24.62 -12.48
N ASN A 148 11.97 25.20 -11.27
CA ASN A 148 13.19 25.38 -10.46
C ASN A 148 13.20 24.53 -9.17
N TRP A 149 13.63 23.27 -9.26
CA TRP A 149 13.68 22.30 -8.14
C TRP A 149 14.44 22.73 -6.86
N ALA A 150 15.11 23.89 -6.84
CA ALA A 150 15.73 24.42 -5.64
C ALA A 150 14.75 24.59 -4.47
N PHE A 151 13.50 24.99 -4.74
CA PHE A 151 12.51 25.30 -3.70
C PHE A 151 11.88 24.06 -3.05
N ILE A 152 11.91 22.89 -3.71
CA ILE A 152 11.43 21.64 -3.10
C ILE A 152 12.40 21.15 -2.02
N ARG A 153 13.70 21.43 -2.19
CA ARG A 153 14.71 21.13 -1.17
C ARG A 153 14.48 21.93 0.12
N ASP A 154 14.05 23.18 0.00
CA ASP A 154 13.72 24.02 1.16
C ASP A 154 12.52 23.45 1.95
N ILE A 155 11.55 22.82 1.27
CA ILE A 155 10.44 22.11 1.93
C ILE A 155 10.97 20.93 2.75
N PHE A 156 11.87 20.11 2.18
CA PHE A 156 12.47 19.00 2.93
C PHE A 156 13.24 19.52 4.15
N ASP A 157 14.07 20.55 3.97
CA ASP A 157 14.87 21.13 5.05
C ASP A 157 13.99 21.67 6.19
N PHE A 158 12.90 22.37 5.86
CA PHE A 158 11.94 22.89 6.85
C PHE A 158 11.35 21.81 7.76
N TRP A 159 10.98 20.66 7.19
CA TRP A 159 10.40 19.55 7.95
C TRP A 159 11.47 18.69 8.66
N LEU A 160 12.66 18.58 8.08
CA LEU A 160 13.80 17.91 8.71
C LEU A 160 14.27 18.67 9.96
N GLU A 161 14.25 20.00 9.94
CA GLU A 161 14.53 20.87 11.10
C GLU A 161 13.51 20.66 12.24
N ARG A 162 12.30 20.18 11.93
CA ARG A 162 11.26 19.78 12.90
C ARG A 162 11.32 18.29 13.26
N ASN A 163 12.46 17.67 13.02
CA ASN A 163 12.77 16.30 13.40
C ASN A 163 11.90 15.22 12.73
N VAL A 164 11.33 15.49 11.56
CA VAL A 164 10.66 14.45 10.74
C VAL A 164 11.64 13.33 10.39
N ASP A 165 11.19 12.08 10.46
CA ASP A 165 12.03 10.89 10.31
C ASP A 165 12.11 10.38 8.86
N GLY A 166 11.40 11.01 7.94
CA GLY A 166 11.38 10.58 6.55
C GLY A 166 10.22 11.15 5.74
N PHE A 167 10.16 10.75 4.48
CA PHE A 167 9.19 11.25 3.52
C PHE A 167 8.63 10.16 2.62
N ARG A 168 7.31 10.18 2.45
CA ARG A 168 6.60 9.57 1.34
C ARG A 168 6.52 10.60 0.22
N ILE A 169 7.01 10.26 -0.96
CA ILE A 169 7.09 11.15 -2.11
C ILE A 169 5.98 10.77 -3.09
N ASN A 170 4.95 11.61 -3.19
CA ASN A 170 3.72 11.32 -3.90
C ASN A 170 3.82 11.53 -5.41
N ALA A 171 3.01 10.78 -6.19
CA ALA A 171 2.81 11.00 -7.63
C ALA A 171 4.09 11.01 -8.50
N VAL A 172 5.09 10.19 -8.15
CA VAL A 172 6.40 10.18 -8.82
C VAL A 172 6.33 10.03 -10.34
N PRO A 173 5.49 9.16 -10.93
CA PRO A 173 5.46 8.98 -12.38
C PRO A 173 5.08 10.22 -13.17
N TYR A 174 4.51 11.24 -12.53
CA TYR A 174 3.97 12.43 -13.17
C TYR A 174 4.91 13.65 -13.12
N PHE A 175 6.11 13.53 -12.52
CA PHE A 175 7.01 14.66 -12.32
C PHE A 175 7.45 15.38 -13.60
N PHE A 176 7.44 14.67 -14.73
CA PHE A 176 7.85 15.21 -16.01
C PHE A 176 6.90 14.77 -17.12
N GLU A 177 6.67 15.70 -18.05
CA GLU A 177 6.02 15.47 -19.33
C GLU A 177 6.99 15.70 -20.50
N ASP A 178 6.60 15.19 -21.66
CA ASP A 178 7.32 15.35 -22.90
C ASP A 178 7.38 16.82 -23.32
N LYS A 179 8.60 17.34 -23.44
CA LYS A 179 8.85 18.74 -23.80
C LYS A 179 8.31 19.12 -25.18
N ALA A 180 8.12 18.14 -26.08
CA ALA A 180 7.55 18.39 -27.40
C ALA A 180 6.02 18.46 -27.40
N LEU A 181 5.37 18.26 -26.24
CA LEU A 181 3.90 18.28 -26.06
C LEU A 181 3.20 17.38 -27.09
N ARG A 182 3.78 16.20 -27.35
CA ARG A 182 3.20 15.23 -28.27
C ARG A 182 1.92 14.65 -27.70
N ASN A 183 0.95 14.42 -28.59
CA ASN A 183 -0.29 13.76 -28.21
C ASN A 183 -0.01 12.30 -27.83
N GLU A 184 -0.62 11.86 -26.74
CA GLU A 184 -0.66 10.44 -26.38
C GLU A 184 -1.43 9.64 -27.42
N SER A 185 -1.09 8.36 -27.55
CA SER A 185 -1.88 7.44 -28.37
C SER A 185 -3.18 7.10 -27.64
N PHE A 186 -4.32 7.17 -28.35
CA PHE A 186 -5.63 6.78 -27.81
C PHE A 186 -5.72 5.32 -27.33
N VAL A 187 -4.77 4.46 -27.74
CA VAL A 187 -4.75 3.02 -27.45
C VAL A 187 -3.45 2.60 -26.75
N GLY A 188 -2.56 3.56 -26.44
CA GLY A 188 -1.24 3.30 -25.87
C GLY A 188 -1.14 3.56 -24.37
N ARG A 189 0.00 3.21 -23.79
CA ARG A 189 0.40 3.75 -22.48
C ARG A 189 0.67 5.25 -22.64
N ASN A 190 0.44 6.03 -21.59
CA ASN A 190 0.76 7.45 -21.52
C ASN A 190 2.28 7.68 -21.50
N ILE A 191 2.97 7.43 -22.62
CA ILE A 191 4.44 7.40 -22.68
C ILE A 191 5.07 8.79 -22.68
N TYR A 192 4.26 9.85 -22.86
CA TYR A 192 4.72 11.23 -22.87
C TYR A 192 4.42 11.96 -21.56
N THR A 193 3.56 11.41 -20.70
CA THR A 193 3.09 12.08 -19.46
C THR A 193 3.21 11.22 -18.22
N PHE A 194 3.75 9.99 -18.33
CA PHE A 194 3.84 9.05 -17.23
C PHE A 194 5.12 8.22 -17.28
N GLY A 195 5.81 8.12 -16.14
CA GLY A 195 6.93 7.20 -15.93
C GLY A 195 8.17 7.53 -16.75
N LEU A 196 8.37 8.82 -17.10
CA LEU A 196 9.55 9.27 -17.81
C LEU A 196 10.83 9.09 -16.95
N PRO A 197 11.99 8.72 -17.54
CA PRO A 197 13.24 8.48 -16.80
C PRO A 197 13.71 9.65 -15.93
N GLU A 198 13.39 10.89 -16.32
CA GLU A 198 13.66 12.11 -15.58
C GLU A 198 13.03 12.09 -14.18
N SER A 199 11.88 11.44 -14.02
CA SER A 199 11.22 11.26 -12.72
C SER A 199 12.08 10.45 -11.76
N THR A 200 12.71 9.38 -12.25
CA THR A 200 13.67 8.57 -11.48
C THR A 200 14.92 9.39 -11.14
N ALA A 201 15.43 10.17 -12.10
CA ALA A 201 16.60 11.01 -11.87
C ALA A 201 16.35 12.03 -10.75
N LEU A 202 15.14 12.62 -10.70
CA LEU A 202 14.77 13.54 -9.63
C LEU A 202 14.69 12.86 -8.25
N LEU A 203 14.25 11.61 -8.17
CA LEU A 203 14.31 10.85 -6.91
C LEU A 203 15.74 10.72 -6.39
N TYR A 204 16.73 10.52 -7.27
CA TYR A 204 18.14 10.47 -6.85
C TYR A 204 18.62 11.81 -6.29
N VAL A 205 18.20 12.92 -6.90
CA VAL A 205 18.50 14.27 -6.39
C VAL A 205 17.88 14.48 -5.01
N PHE A 206 16.63 14.04 -4.78
CA PHE A 206 16.00 14.11 -3.46
C PHE A 206 16.73 13.23 -2.45
N ARG A 207 17.13 12.00 -2.83
CA ARG A 207 17.88 11.10 -1.96
C ARG A 207 19.21 11.71 -1.54
N GLU A 208 19.98 12.22 -2.50
CA GLU A 208 21.28 12.86 -2.25
C GLU A 208 21.15 14.09 -1.35
N HIS A 209 20.15 14.95 -1.61
CA HIS A 209 19.89 16.13 -0.78
C HIS A 209 19.67 15.76 0.70
N ILE A 210 18.80 14.77 0.94
CA ILE A 210 18.45 14.34 2.29
C ILE A 210 19.63 13.65 2.97
N ASP A 211 20.41 12.83 2.26
CA ASP A 211 21.63 12.22 2.80
C ASP A 211 22.67 13.26 3.19
N ASN A 212 22.86 14.28 2.34
CA ASN A 212 23.75 15.39 2.63
C ASN A 212 23.26 16.21 3.82
N TRP A 213 21.95 16.41 3.97
CA TRP A 213 21.38 17.04 5.17
C TRP A 213 21.65 16.20 6.42
N VAL A 214 21.41 14.88 6.37
CA VAL A 214 21.65 13.94 7.48
C VAL A 214 23.11 13.97 7.91
N SER A 215 24.04 13.90 6.94
CA SER A 215 25.48 13.91 7.21
C SER A 215 25.95 15.24 7.82
N ARG A 216 25.50 16.39 7.27
CA ARG A 216 25.88 17.72 7.78
C ARG A 216 25.38 17.99 9.19
N ASN A 217 24.22 17.44 9.55
CA ASN A 217 23.58 17.67 10.85
C ASN A 217 23.85 16.56 11.87
N ASN A 218 24.64 15.53 11.52
CA ASN A 218 24.84 14.33 12.33
C ASN A 218 23.51 13.71 12.82
N ALA A 219 22.51 13.71 11.93
CA ALA A 219 21.18 13.22 12.24
C ALA A 219 21.06 11.70 12.00
N THR A 220 19.99 11.08 12.49
CA THR A 220 19.66 9.70 12.10
C THR A 220 19.22 9.64 10.64
N SER A 221 19.47 8.51 9.98
CA SER A 221 18.99 8.26 8.61
C SER A 221 17.48 8.45 8.48
N LYS A 222 17.04 8.81 7.27
CA LYS A 222 15.64 9.11 6.99
C LYS A 222 15.03 8.05 6.07
N LEU A 223 13.82 7.59 6.40
CA LEU A 223 13.06 6.68 5.55
C LEU A 223 12.48 7.45 4.37
N LEU A 224 12.83 7.07 3.14
CA LEU A 224 12.23 7.63 1.94
C LEU A 224 11.47 6.53 1.20
N ILE A 225 10.26 6.84 0.75
CA ILE A 225 9.46 5.93 -0.07
C ILE A 225 8.79 6.67 -1.23
N ALA A 226 8.93 6.12 -2.43
CA ALA A 226 8.36 6.69 -3.65
C ALA A 226 6.97 6.09 -3.91
N GLU A 227 5.96 6.93 -4.11
CA GLU A 227 4.64 6.48 -4.52
C GLU A 227 4.56 6.39 -6.04
N SER A 228 4.30 5.19 -6.55
CA SER A 228 4.11 4.95 -7.97
C SER A 228 3.25 3.74 -8.23
N TYR A 229 2.25 3.93 -9.09
CA TYR A 229 1.41 2.86 -9.64
C TYR A 229 1.90 2.38 -11.01
N ASP A 230 3.20 2.55 -11.31
CA ASP A 230 3.74 2.14 -12.60
C ASP A 230 3.49 0.65 -12.86
N ILE A 231 2.95 0.37 -14.05
CA ILE A 231 2.68 -0.99 -14.53
C ILE A 231 4.00 -1.66 -14.92
N SER A 232 5.01 -0.88 -15.31
CA SER A 232 6.34 -1.35 -15.66
C SER A 232 7.14 -1.68 -14.41
N ASP A 233 7.43 -2.96 -14.20
CA ASP A 233 8.35 -3.39 -13.13
C ASP A 233 9.73 -2.74 -13.31
N ASP A 234 10.17 -2.46 -14.55
CA ASP A 234 11.48 -1.82 -14.82
C ASP A 234 11.57 -0.40 -14.25
N ASN A 235 10.50 0.39 -14.34
CA ASN A 235 10.46 1.74 -13.78
C ASN A 235 10.53 1.68 -12.25
N LEU A 236 9.79 0.77 -11.63
CA LEU A 236 9.84 0.56 -10.17
C LEU A 236 11.22 0.08 -9.71
N LEU A 237 11.86 -0.82 -10.48
CA LEU A 237 13.21 -1.29 -10.17
C LEU A 237 14.25 -0.18 -10.28
N ALA A 238 14.10 0.72 -11.26
CA ALA A 238 14.99 1.87 -11.40
C ALA A 238 14.96 2.78 -10.16
N TYR A 239 13.84 2.90 -9.46
CA TYR A 239 13.75 3.78 -8.29
C TYR A 239 14.64 3.32 -7.13
N TYR A 240 14.96 2.02 -7.03
CA TYR A 240 15.88 1.49 -6.01
C TYR A 240 17.34 1.95 -6.18
N GLY A 241 17.68 2.58 -7.30
CA GLY A 241 19.02 3.09 -7.58
C GLY A 241 19.83 2.15 -8.46
N ASN A 242 21.10 2.50 -8.62
CA ASN A 242 22.05 1.78 -9.47
C ASN A 242 23.47 1.87 -8.89
N SER A 243 24.49 1.51 -9.68
CA SER A 243 25.89 1.54 -9.23
C SER A 243 26.45 2.93 -8.97
N THR A 244 25.80 3.99 -9.45
CA THR A 244 26.26 5.39 -9.31
C THR A 244 25.39 6.23 -8.39
N HIS A 245 24.11 5.87 -8.18
CA HIS A 245 23.16 6.62 -7.36
C HIS A 245 22.41 5.70 -6.40
N LYS A 246 22.31 6.12 -5.12
CA LYS A 246 21.38 5.52 -4.17
C LYS A 246 19.95 5.92 -4.53
N GLY A 247 19.04 4.96 -4.50
CA GLY A 247 17.64 5.19 -4.82
C GLY A 247 16.72 5.38 -3.61
N ILE A 248 15.43 5.46 -3.92
CA ILE A 248 14.31 5.51 -2.98
C ILE A 248 13.38 4.35 -3.34
N ALA A 249 13.19 3.42 -2.39
CA ALA A 249 12.33 2.27 -2.63
C ALA A 249 10.90 2.73 -2.99
N PRO A 250 10.27 2.18 -4.04
CA PRO A 250 8.86 2.44 -4.31
C PRO A 250 7.97 1.68 -3.35
N PHE A 251 6.75 2.19 -3.14
CA PHE A 251 5.67 1.38 -2.60
C PHE A 251 5.40 0.15 -3.48
N ASN A 252 5.26 -1.00 -2.83
CA ASN A 252 4.89 -2.24 -3.46
C ASN A 252 3.38 -2.44 -3.38
N PHE A 253 2.67 -1.93 -4.39
CA PHE A 253 1.21 -2.05 -4.49
C PHE A 253 0.72 -3.38 -5.09
N LYS A 254 1.58 -4.40 -5.25
CA LYS A 254 1.16 -5.65 -5.90
C LYS A 254 0.00 -6.37 -5.18
N PHE A 255 -0.11 -6.24 -3.85
CA PHE A 255 -1.27 -6.73 -3.11
C PHE A 255 -2.57 -5.98 -3.44
N ILE A 256 -2.49 -4.67 -3.68
CA ILE A 256 -3.62 -3.84 -4.10
C ILE A 256 -3.99 -4.14 -5.55
N THR A 257 -3.03 -4.24 -6.45
CA THR A 257 -3.28 -4.32 -7.90
C THR A 257 -3.60 -5.74 -8.38
N HIS A 258 -3.03 -6.79 -7.78
CA HIS A 258 -3.18 -8.17 -8.27
C HIS A 258 -4.08 -9.07 -7.41
N ILE A 259 -4.14 -8.86 -6.09
CA ILE A 259 -4.81 -9.83 -5.22
C ILE A 259 -6.28 -9.46 -5.02
N ARG A 260 -7.17 -10.42 -5.28
CA ARG A 260 -8.63 -10.34 -5.22
C ARG A 260 -9.21 -11.53 -4.46
N ASP A 261 -10.50 -11.51 -4.17
CA ASP A 261 -11.25 -12.64 -3.59
C ASP A 261 -11.21 -13.92 -4.47
N SER A 262 -11.01 -13.77 -5.78
CA SER A 262 -10.86 -14.86 -6.74
C SER A 262 -9.43 -15.43 -6.82
N SER A 263 -8.43 -14.78 -6.21
CA SER A 263 -7.04 -15.22 -6.28
C SER A 263 -6.83 -16.54 -5.52
N ASN A 264 -6.18 -17.51 -6.17
CA ASN A 264 -5.80 -18.80 -5.60
C ASN A 264 -4.34 -18.79 -5.09
N ALA A 265 -3.91 -19.87 -4.43
CA ALA A 265 -2.59 -19.95 -3.81
C ALA A 265 -1.45 -19.86 -4.82
N THR A 266 -1.56 -20.52 -5.97
CA THR A 266 -0.53 -20.52 -7.01
C THR A 266 -0.38 -19.13 -7.64
N TYR A 267 -1.48 -18.41 -7.85
CA TYR A 267 -1.42 -17.04 -8.35
C TYR A 267 -0.77 -16.07 -7.35
N ILE A 268 -1.17 -16.12 -6.07
CA ILE A 268 -0.54 -15.28 -5.03
C ILE A 268 0.95 -15.59 -4.92
N LYS A 269 1.31 -16.88 -4.87
CA LYS A 269 2.70 -17.35 -4.89
C LYS A 269 3.47 -16.75 -6.07
N HIS A 270 2.93 -16.85 -7.28
CA HIS A 270 3.57 -16.33 -8.49
C HIS A 270 3.82 -14.82 -8.42
N VAL A 271 2.84 -14.03 -7.94
CA VAL A 271 2.99 -12.58 -7.78
C VAL A 271 4.12 -12.24 -6.81
N LEU A 272 4.18 -12.93 -5.66
CA LEU A 272 5.20 -12.70 -4.64
C LEU A 272 6.60 -13.12 -5.12
N GLU A 273 6.74 -14.32 -5.68
CA GLU A 273 8.01 -14.83 -6.19
C GLU A 273 8.55 -13.99 -7.34
N LYS A 274 7.67 -13.56 -8.27
CA LYS A 274 8.08 -12.70 -9.39
C LYS A 274 8.69 -11.40 -8.86
N TRP A 275 8.02 -10.71 -7.96
CA TRP A 275 8.52 -9.46 -7.41
C TRP A 275 9.83 -9.65 -6.65
N LEU A 276 9.87 -10.61 -5.72
CA LEU A 276 11.05 -10.87 -4.91
C LEU A 276 12.28 -11.30 -5.73
N LYS A 277 12.07 -12.01 -6.85
CA LYS A 277 13.15 -12.39 -7.78
C LYS A 277 13.70 -11.21 -8.58
N LEU A 278 12.90 -10.19 -8.84
CA LEU A 278 13.30 -9.01 -9.61
C LEU A 278 14.11 -8.00 -8.79
N LEU A 279 13.93 -7.99 -7.46
CA LEU A 279 14.60 -7.03 -6.59
C LEU A 279 16.13 -7.14 -6.69
N PRO A 280 16.85 -6.00 -6.66
CA PRO A 280 18.30 -6.03 -6.56
C PRO A 280 18.78 -6.79 -5.32
N LYS A 281 19.96 -7.41 -5.43
CA LYS A 281 20.50 -8.24 -4.35
C LYS A 281 20.63 -7.43 -3.06
N TYR A 282 20.14 -8.00 -1.96
CA TYR A 282 20.16 -7.40 -0.62
C TYR A 282 19.25 -6.18 -0.40
N THR A 283 18.41 -5.82 -1.37
CA THR A 283 17.43 -4.75 -1.21
C THR A 283 16.22 -5.22 -0.39
N LYS A 284 15.73 -4.36 0.51
CA LYS A 284 14.49 -4.58 1.23
C LYS A 284 13.32 -3.96 0.46
N THR A 285 12.23 -4.70 0.33
CA THR A 285 10.95 -4.21 -0.21
C THR A 285 10.00 -3.85 0.93
N ASN A 286 8.81 -3.36 0.59
CA ASN A 286 7.69 -3.20 1.48
C ASN A 286 6.46 -3.99 0.99
N TRP A 287 5.40 -4.02 1.79
CA TRP A 287 4.12 -4.68 1.49
C TRP A 287 2.94 -3.79 1.92
N VAL A 288 2.06 -3.46 0.98
CA VAL A 288 0.91 -2.56 1.20
C VAL A 288 -0.40 -3.27 0.85
N LEU A 289 -1.29 -3.45 1.81
CA LEU A 289 -2.58 -4.11 1.58
C LEU A 289 -3.72 -3.13 1.22
N SER A 290 -3.67 -1.93 1.77
CA SER A 290 -4.67 -0.87 1.61
C SER A 290 -4.00 0.51 1.68
N ASN A 291 -4.71 1.53 1.19
CA ASN A 291 -4.40 2.93 1.39
C ASN A 291 -5.69 3.76 1.18
N HIS A 292 -5.57 5.09 1.14
CA HIS A 292 -6.68 6.02 1.00
C HIS A 292 -7.21 6.19 -0.45
N ASP A 293 -6.57 5.58 -1.45
CA ASP A 293 -7.01 5.65 -2.86
C ASP A 293 -7.68 4.38 -3.36
N ASN A 294 -7.68 3.31 -2.56
CA ASN A 294 -8.15 2.01 -2.96
C ASN A 294 -9.14 1.44 -1.95
N SER A 295 -10.09 0.65 -2.45
CA SER A 295 -10.99 -0.16 -1.63
C SER A 295 -10.23 -0.90 -0.53
N ARG A 296 -10.72 -0.80 0.70
CA ARG A 296 -10.15 -1.45 1.89
C ARG A 296 -10.01 -2.94 1.62
N VAL A 297 -8.87 -3.51 2.01
CA VAL A 297 -8.55 -4.92 1.71
C VAL A 297 -9.65 -5.88 2.14
N ALA A 298 -10.27 -5.67 3.30
CA ALA A 298 -11.33 -6.54 3.81
C ALA A 298 -12.61 -6.51 2.95
N SER A 299 -12.92 -5.39 2.29
CA SER A 299 -13.96 -5.31 1.27
C SER A 299 -13.54 -6.00 -0.03
N ARG A 300 -12.28 -5.81 -0.45
CA ARG A 300 -11.73 -6.35 -1.70
C ARG A 300 -11.59 -7.87 -1.73
N ILE A 301 -11.33 -8.50 -0.57
CA ILE A 301 -11.08 -9.96 -0.48
C ILE A 301 -12.06 -10.72 0.42
N GLY A 302 -12.87 -10.00 1.19
CA GLY A 302 -13.79 -10.56 2.17
C GLY A 302 -13.20 -10.72 3.58
N LEU A 303 -14.06 -10.47 4.59
CA LEU A 303 -13.71 -10.47 6.02
C LEU A 303 -13.03 -11.75 6.52
N ASN A 304 -13.39 -12.91 5.97
CA ASN A 304 -12.86 -14.18 6.46
C ASN A 304 -11.42 -14.45 6.01
N ARG A 305 -10.91 -13.72 5.02
CA ARG A 305 -9.56 -13.93 4.45
C ARG A 305 -8.51 -12.95 4.95
N ILE A 306 -8.94 -11.85 5.60
CA ILE A 306 -8.05 -10.74 5.96
C ILE A 306 -6.90 -11.15 6.87
N ASP A 307 -7.14 -11.98 7.88
CA ASP A 307 -6.07 -12.43 8.77
C ASP A 307 -4.98 -13.23 8.04
N GLY A 308 -5.34 -13.94 6.97
CA GLY A 308 -4.36 -14.60 6.10
C GLY A 308 -3.47 -13.59 5.37
N LEU A 309 -4.01 -12.48 4.88
CA LEU A 309 -3.20 -11.42 4.27
C LEU A 309 -2.43 -10.58 5.30
N HIS A 310 -2.94 -10.40 6.52
CA HIS A 310 -2.13 -9.86 7.61
C HIS A 310 -0.92 -10.75 7.90
N MET A 311 -1.09 -12.08 7.91
CA MET A 311 0.03 -13.00 8.08
C MET A 311 1.06 -12.87 6.95
N LEU A 312 0.64 -12.69 5.69
CA LEU A 312 1.59 -12.44 4.60
C LEU A 312 2.29 -11.10 4.76
N SER A 313 1.54 -9.99 4.80
CA SER A 313 2.13 -8.63 4.85
C SER A 313 3.07 -8.43 6.04
N LEU A 314 2.71 -8.94 7.22
CA LEU A 314 3.52 -8.78 8.43
C LEU A 314 4.66 -9.80 8.54
N LEU A 315 4.57 -10.98 7.93
CA LEU A 315 5.58 -12.04 8.07
C LEU A 315 6.36 -12.32 6.78
N LEU A 316 6.25 -11.46 5.76
CA LEU A 316 7.18 -11.38 4.63
C LEU A 316 8.41 -10.53 4.98
N PRO A 317 9.55 -10.73 4.31
CA PRO A 317 10.75 -9.91 4.53
C PRO A 317 10.55 -8.45 4.08
N GLY A 318 11.33 -7.53 4.64
CA GLY A 318 11.24 -6.10 4.35
C GLY A 318 10.28 -5.38 5.28
N GLN A 319 9.72 -4.24 4.88
CA GLN A 319 8.78 -3.40 5.64
C GLN A 319 7.33 -3.87 5.50
N ALA A 320 6.47 -3.54 6.47
CA ALA A 320 5.04 -3.78 6.38
C ALA A 320 4.28 -2.47 6.59
N TYR A 321 3.31 -2.19 5.72
CA TYR A 321 2.45 -1.00 5.81
C TYR A 321 1.03 -1.41 6.12
N THR A 322 0.45 -0.74 7.11
CA THR A 322 -0.93 -0.90 7.52
C THR A 322 -1.63 0.45 7.43
N TYR A 323 -2.73 0.50 6.66
CA TYR A 323 -3.58 1.69 6.61
C TYR A 323 -4.61 1.64 7.73
N TYR A 324 -4.93 2.79 8.33
CA TYR A 324 -5.79 2.81 9.52
C TYR A 324 -7.12 2.06 9.32
N GLY A 325 -7.49 1.27 10.33
CA GLY A 325 -8.68 0.44 10.32
C GLY A 325 -8.46 -0.96 9.73
N GLU A 326 -7.35 -1.22 9.04
CA GLU A 326 -7.02 -2.55 8.52
C GLU A 326 -6.85 -3.58 9.65
N GLU A 327 -6.27 -3.19 10.78
CA GLU A 327 -6.06 -4.05 11.95
C GLU A 327 -7.36 -4.55 12.59
N ILE A 328 -8.45 -3.79 12.45
CA ILE A 328 -9.80 -4.18 12.85
C ILE A 328 -10.65 -4.69 11.67
N ALA A 329 -10.05 -4.81 10.48
CA ALA A 329 -10.68 -5.17 9.22
C ALA A 329 -11.90 -4.28 8.88
N MET A 330 -11.71 -2.97 8.94
CA MET A 330 -12.70 -2.00 8.44
C MET A 330 -13.07 -2.29 6.99
N LEU A 331 -14.36 -2.11 6.70
CA LEU A 331 -14.93 -2.24 5.37
C LEU A 331 -15.15 -0.87 4.75
N ASP A 332 -15.11 -0.81 3.43
CA ASP A 332 -15.59 0.32 2.66
C ASP A 332 -17.02 0.68 3.06
N THR A 333 -17.27 1.96 3.30
CA THR A 333 -18.61 2.48 3.56
C THR A 333 -19.31 2.80 2.25
N LYS A 334 -20.58 2.43 2.13
CA LYS A 334 -21.42 2.88 1.01
C LYS A 334 -21.66 4.39 1.15
N ILE A 335 -21.05 5.17 0.26
CA ILE A 335 -21.24 6.62 0.16
C ILE A 335 -22.30 6.91 -0.90
N LEU A 336 -23.30 7.71 -0.54
CA LEU A 336 -24.33 8.18 -1.47
C LEU A 336 -23.80 9.39 -2.23
N TRP A 337 -24.33 9.64 -3.43
CA TRP A 337 -23.91 10.77 -4.29
C TRP A 337 -23.91 12.12 -3.55
N ASN A 338 -24.97 12.41 -2.79
CA ASN A 338 -25.10 13.64 -2.01
C ASN A 338 -24.13 13.75 -0.81
N SER A 339 -23.39 12.69 -0.51
CA SER A 339 -22.35 12.63 0.52
C SER A 339 -20.95 12.44 -0.07
N THR A 340 -20.85 12.33 -1.40
CA THR A 340 -19.57 12.24 -2.11
C THR A 340 -18.90 13.60 -2.07
N ILE A 341 -17.64 13.61 -1.66
CA ILE A 341 -16.78 14.79 -1.63
C ILE A 341 -15.50 14.57 -2.45
N ASP A 342 -15.18 13.33 -2.81
CA ASP A 342 -13.99 13.04 -3.62
C ASP A 342 -14.13 13.65 -5.02
N PRO A 343 -13.21 14.55 -5.44
CA PRO A 343 -13.24 15.15 -6.77
C PRO A 343 -13.22 14.11 -7.89
N MET A 344 -12.55 12.96 -7.71
CA MET A 344 -12.56 11.89 -8.73
C MET A 344 -13.96 11.29 -8.93
N GLY A 345 -14.75 11.18 -7.86
CA GLY A 345 -16.14 10.76 -7.92
C GLY A 345 -17.04 11.87 -8.48
N CYS A 346 -16.90 13.09 -7.96
CA CYS A 346 -17.70 14.25 -8.38
C CYS A 346 -17.56 14.54 -9.88
N ALA A 347 -16.34 14.47 -10.43
CA ALA A 347 -16.07 14.73 -11.85
C ALA A 347 -16.77 13.74 -12.82
N ARG A 348 -17.26 12.60 -12.31
CA ARG A 348 -17.92 11.55 -13.10
C ARG A 348 -19.44 11.63 -13.03
N GLY A 349 -19.98 12.42 -12.10
CA GLY A 349 -21.41 12.60 -11.92
C GLY A 349 -22.12 11.42 -11.24
N ILE A 350 -23.40 11.63 -10.95
CA ILE A 350 -24.27 10.74 -10.15
C ILE A 350 -24.34 9.29 -10.63
N ASN A 351 -24.15 9.04 -11.92
CA ASN A 351 -24.28 7.69 -12.50
C ASN A 351 -23.00 6.85 -12.34
N GLU A 352 -21.84 7.49 -12.30
CA GLU A 352 -20.54 6.80 -12.36
C GLU A 352 -19.64 7.01 -11.15
N TYR A 353 -19.93 7.99 -10.28
CA TYR A 353 -19.07 8.37 -9.14
C TYR A 353 -18.58 7.17 -8.31
N LYS A 354 -19.44 6.19 -8.05
CA LYS A 354 -19.14 5.01 -7.22
C LYS A 354 -17.99 4.15 -7.74
N TYR A 355 -17.66 4.25 -9.03
CA TYR A 355 -16.56 3.51 -9.64
C TYR A 355 -15.22 4.24 -9.53
N PHE A 356 -15.24 5.52 -9.16
CA PHE A 356 -14.06 6.39 -9.15
C PHE A 356 -13.80 7.04 -7.77
N SER A 357 -14.84 7.18 -6.95
CA SER A 357 -14.73 7.77 -5.62
C SER A 357 -13.91 6.89 -4.68
N ARG A 358 -13.00 7.55 -3.97
CA ARG A 358 -12.11 7.03 -2.94
C ARG A 358 -12.70 7.22 -1.53
N ASP A 359 -13.79 7.98 -1.39
CA ASP A 359 -14.48 8.24 -0.12
C ASP A 359 -14.78 6.97 0.70
N PRO A 360 -15.21 5.83 0.10
CA PRO A 360 -15.48 4.62 0.87
C PRO A 360 -14.30 4.13 1.74
N ALA A 361 -13.07 4.36 1.28
CA ALA A 361 -11.84 3.99 1.99
C ALA A 361 -11.34 5.08 2.95
N ARG A 362 -11.95 6.27 2.93
CA ARG A 362 -11.57 7.45 3.73
C ARG A 362 -12.51 7.71 4.90
N THR A 363 -13.46 6.82 5.18
CA THR A 363 -14.45 7.03 6.26
C THR A 363 -13.88 6.88 7.68
N PRO A 364 -14.45 7.58 8.69
CA PRO A 364 -13.85 7.68 10.01
C PRO A 364 -13.58 6.35 10.72
N MET A 365 -12.52 6.34 11.55
CA MET A 365 -12.06 5.20 12.34
C MET A 365 -13.11 4.74 13.36
N GLN A 366 -13.21 3.42 13.54
CA GLN A 366 -14.25 2.81 14.38
C GLN A 366 -13.69 2.43 15.76
N TRP A 367 -13.70 3.38 16.69
CA TRP A 367 -13.12 3.18 18.04
C TRP A 367 -14.04 2.40 18.99
N SER A 368 -15.33 2.70 18.99
CA SER A 368 -16.34 2.16 19.92
C SER A 368 -17.73 2.08 19.27
N SER A 369 -18.73 1.61 20.02
CA SER A 369 -20.14 1.60 19.60
C SER A 369 -20.89 2.91 19.95
N LYS A 370 -20.18 3.94 20.43
CA LYS A 370 -20.75 5.25 20.75
C LYS A 370 -21.12 6.03 19.49
N SER A 371 -21.77 7.19 19.66
CA SER A 371 -22.02 8.14 18.57
C SER A 371 -20.76 8.36 17.74
N SER A 372 -20.92 8.42 16.42
CA SER A 372 -19.83 8.53 15.45
C SER A 372 -18.69 7.55 15.70
N ALA A 373 -19.01 6.33 16.12
CA ALA A 373 -18.06 5.27 16.49
C ALA A 373 -16.99 5.70 17.53
N GLY A 374 -17.22 6.75 18.32
CA GLY A 374 -16.23 7.35 19.21
C GLY A 374 -15.08 8.06 18.50
N PHE A 375 -15.18 8.30 17.18
CA PHE A 375 -14.27 9.16 16.42
C PHE A 375 -14.49 10.64 16.75
N SER A 376 -15.74 11.06 16.92
CA SER A 376 -16.12 12.43 17.25
C SER A 376 -17.23 12.44 18.31
N VAL A 377 -17.32 13.53 19.08
CA VAL A 377 -18.50 13.83 19.91
C VAL A 377 -19.68 14.35 19.09
N ASN A 378 -19.41 14.84 17.86
CA ASN A 378 -20.43 15.26 16.91
C ASN A 378 -21.21 14.03 16.40
N LYS A 379 -22.49 14.21 16.10
CA LYS A 379 -23.35 13.15 15.53
C LYS A 379 -23.14 12.97 14.03
N THR A 380 -22.63 13.99 13.36
CA THR A 380 -22.31 14.00 11.94
C THR A 380 -20.82 14.24 11.76
N THR A 381 -20.25 13.59 10.76
CA THR A 381 -18.83 13.65 10.41
C THR A 381 -18.70 14.00 8.93
N TYR A 382 -17.51 14.42 8.49
CA TYR A 382 -17.27 14.81 7.09
C TYR A 382 -17.60 13.72 6.06
N LEU A 383 -17.44 12.45 6.44
CA LEU A 383 -17.93 11.30 5.70
C LEU A 383 -18.75 10.37 6.60
N PRO A 384 -19.83 9.74 6.08
CA PRO A 384 -20.59 8.74 6.82
C PRO A 384 -19.73 7.59 7.35
N ILE A 385 -20.08 7.10 8.54
CA ILE A 385 -19.41 5.95 9.17
C ILE A 385 -20.11 4.66 8.77
N HIS A 386 -19.32 3.59 8.55
CA HIS A 386 -19.86 2.28 8.23
C HIS A 386 -20.81 1.76 9.33
N LEU A 387 -22.03 1.36 8.97
CA LEU A 387 -23.09 0.96 9.91
C LEU A 387 -22.71 -0.21 10.85
N ASN A 388 -21.74 -1.03 10.47
CA ASN A 388 -21.25 -2.13 11.32
C ASN A 388 -20.38 -1.69 12.50
N TYR A 389 -20.07 -0.39 12.65
CA TYR A 389 -19.22 0.11 13.75
C TYR A 389 -19.75 -0.32 15.12
N VAL A 390 -21.07 -0.49 15.26
CA VAL A 390 -21.72 -0.97 16.50
C VAL A 390 -21.27 -2.37 16.92
N ASN A 391 -20.77 -3.19 15.98
CA ASN A 391 -20.37 -4.59 16.19
C ASN A 391 -18.91 -4.87 15.81
N ARG A 392 -18.28 -3.96 15.07
CA ARG A 392 -16.89 -4.03 14.60
C ARG A 392 -16.24 -2.68 14.91
N ASN A 393 -15.58 -2.62 16.04
CA ASN A 393 -14.78 -1.47 16.45
C ASN A 393 -13.62 -1.96 17.33
N VAL A 394 -12.69 -1.06 17.66
CA VAL A 394 -11.53 -1.36 18.50
C VAL A 394 -11.96 -1.95 19.85
N GLU A 395 -12.85 -1.27 20.58
CA GLU A 395 -13.28 -1.67 21.92
C GLU A 395 -13.86 -3.10 21.95
N ILE A 396 -14.79 -3.42 21.04
CA ILE A 396 -15.40 -4.75 20.93
C ILE A 396 -14.34 -5.80 20.60
N GLN A 397 -13.44 -5.52 19.65
CA GLN A 397 -12.44 -6.49 19.24
C GLN A 397 -11.37 -6.72 20.32
N GLN A 398 -11.09 -5.71 21.14
CA GLN A 398 -10.17 -5.81 22.27
C GLN A 398 -10.77 -6.71 23.38
N ASN A 399 -12.10 -6.64 23.58
CA ASN A 399 -12.80 -7.44 24.58
C ASN A 399 -13.13 -8.88 24.13
N ARG A 400 -13.17 -9.16 22.82
CA ARG A 400 -13.41 -10.53 22.31
C ARG A 400 -12.23 -11.47 22.55
N LYS A 401 -12.49 -12.75 22.83
CA LYS A 401 -11.43 -13.77 22.97
C LYS A 401 -10.59 -13.93 21.68
N ARG A 402 -11.23 -13.82 20.52
CA ARG A 402 -10.62 -13.86 19.18
C ARG A 402 -11.19 -12.73 18.33
N SER A 403 -10.35 -12.01 17.63
CA SER A 403 -10.69 -10.87 16.78
C SER A 403 -9.54 -10.58 15.81
N ASN A 404 -9.82 -9.85 14.73
CA ASN A 404 -8.80 -9.42 13.77
C ASN A 404 -7.73 -8.59 14.51
N LEU A 405 -8.13 -7.69 15.40
CA LEU A 405 -7.23 -6.88 16.21
C LEU A 405 -6.24 -7.72 17.04
N LYS A 406 -6.73 -8.75 17.74
CA LYS A 406 -5.85 -9.62 18.55
C LYS A 406 -4.92 -10.48 17.69
N THR A 407 -5.40 -10.91 16.52
CA THR A 407 -4.56 -11.63 15.55
C THR A 407 -3.48 -10.70 15.01
N TYR A 408 -3.83 -9.48 14.60
CA TYR A 408 -2.89 -8.45 14.12
C TYR A 408 -1.80 -8.15 15.15
N LYS A 409 -2.16 -7.85 16.40
CA LYS A 409 -1.19 -7.57 17.49
C LYS A 409 -0.19 -8.70 17.71
N LYS A 410 -0.66 -9.96 17.68
CA LYS A 410 0.22 -11.13 17.79
C LYS A 410 1.21 -11.23 16.63
N LEU A 411 0.76 -10.90 15.41
CA LEU A 411 1.60 -10.89 14.22
C LEU A 411 2.63 -9.76 14.26
N ALA A 412 2.23 -8.57 14.71
CA ALA A 412 3.14 -7.43 14.88
C ALA A 412 4.25 -7.73 15.90
N ILE A 413 3.92 -8.40 17.02
CA ILE A 413 4.92 -8.88 17.98
C ILE A 413 5.83 -9.94 17.34
N LEU A 414 5.23 -10.92 16.65
CA LEU A 414 5.98 -12.03 16.05
C LEU A 414 6.98 -11.56 14.98
N ARG A 415 6.59 -10.55 14.20
CA ARG A 415 7.39 -9.93 13.13
C ARG A 415 8.75 -9.41 13.61
N LYS A 416 8.88 -9.04 14.89
CA LYS A 416 10.13 -8.52 15.46
C LYS A 416 11.20 -9.59 15.70
N GLN A 417 10.87 -10.87 15.55
CA GLN A 417 11.87 -11.94 15.70
C GLN A 417 12.81 -12.03 14.50
N SER A 418 14.07 -12.42 14.76
CA SER A 418 15.14 -12.54 13.75
C SER A 418 14.75 -13.36 12.52
N VAL A 419 13.92 -14.39 12.68
CA VAL A 419 13.43 -15.21 11.56
C VAL A 419 12.61 -14.39 10.56
N PHE A 420 11.86 -13.39 11.02
CA PHE A 420 11.01 -12.57 10.16
C PHE A 420 11.73 -11.33 9.63
N THR A 421 12.68 -10.79 10.37
CA THR A 421 13.48 -9.63 9.96
C THR A 421 14.64 -10.00 9.03
N ASP A 422 15.25 -11.17 9.23
CA ASP A 422 16.52 -11.56 8.59
C ASP A 422 16.49 -12.95 7.93
N GLY A 423 15.50 -13.78 8.27
CA GLY A 423 15.39 -15.14 7.75
C GLY A 423 14.96 -15.21 6.29
N ASP A 424 15.31 -16.32 5.67
CA ASP A 424 14.89 -16.72 4.33
C ASP A 424 13.39 -17.01 4.27
N TYR A 425 12.88 -17.12 3.03
CA TYR A 425 11.50 -17.45 2.73
C TYR A 425 11.40 -18.50 1.63
N GLU A 426 10.34 -19.31 1.67
CA GLU A 426 10.00 -20.27 0.62
C GLU A 426 8.46 -20.35 0.49
N PHE A 427 7.96 -20.40 -0.74
CA PHE A 427 6.52 -20.49 -1.01
C PHE A 427 6.12 -21.82 -1.62
N ALA A 428 4.98 -22.36 -1.16
CA ALA A 428 4.36 -23.53 -1.75
C ALA A 428 2.84 -23.35 -1.89
N SER A 429 2.27 -24.02 -2.88
CA SER A 429 0.83 -24.20 -3.01
C SER A 429 0.49 -25.68 -2.80
N LEU A 430 -0.59 -25.94 -2.05
CA LEU A 430 -1.06 -27.28 -1.75
C LEU A 430 -2.54 -27.43 -2.14
N ASN A 431 -2.99 -28.68 -2.21
CA ASN A 431 -4.39 -29.07 -2.39
C ASN A 431 -5.04 -28.45 -3.62
N ASN A 432 -4.37 -28.54 -4.78
CA ASN A 432 -4.82 -27.94 -6.04
C ASN A 432 -5.08 -26.44 -5.89
N ASP A 433 -4.04 -25.70 -5.49
CA ASP A 433 -4.00 -24.24 -5.39
C ASP A 433 -4.92 -23.60 -4.34
N ARG A 434 -5.47 -24.37 -3.41
CA ARG A 434 -6.37 -23.84 -2.38
C ARG A 434 -5.65 -23.38 -1.12
N VAL A 435 -4.45 -23.89 -0.86
CA VAL A 435 -3.69 -23.57 0.33
C VAL A 435 -2.36 -22.95 -0.06
N LEU A 436 -2.10 -21.74 0.43
CA LEU A 436 -0.80 -21.08 0.31
C LEU A 436 0.01 -21.37 1.58
N VAL A 437 1.29 -21.70 1.39
CA VAL A 437 2.25 -21.85 2.48
C VAL A 437 3.41 -20.89 2.25
N LEU A 438 3.74 -20.10 3.27
CA LEU A 438 4.99 -19.37 3.39
C LEU A 438 5.80 -20.01 4.52
N LYS A 439 6.99 -20.50 4.21
CA LYS A 439 7.96 -20.97 5.20
C LYS A 439 8.96 -19.85 5.45
N ARG A 440 9.29 -19.60 6.72
CA ARG A 440 10.36 -18.70 7.16
C ARG A 440 11.39 -19.47 7.96
N SER A 441 12.67 -19.28 7.67
CA SER A 441 13.76 -19.99 8.34
C SER A 441 14.97 -19.09 8.51
N PHE A 442 15.66 -19.22 9.64
CA PHE A 442 16.92 -18.53 9.89
C PHE A 442 17.84 -19.46 10.66
N LYS A 443 19.13 -19.46 10.32
CA LYS A 443 20.11 -20.41 10.88
C LYS A 443 20.12 -20.34 12.41
N ASN A 444 20.04 -21.50 13.08
CA ASN A 444 19.96 -21.65 14.54
C ASN A 444 18.66 -21.13 15.19
N TYR A 445 17.64 -20.78 14.40
CA TYR A 445 16.31 -20.43 14.91
C TYR A 445 15.26 -21.45 14.47
N PRO A 446 14.13 -21.56 15.21
CA PRO A 446 12.99 -22.38 14.81
C PRO A 446 12.45 -21.99 13.43
N VAL A 447 11.99 -22.99 12.68
CA VAL A 447 11.32 -22.80 11.38
C VAL A 447 9.85 -22.47 11.62
N TYR A 448 9.33 -21.52 10.84
CA TYR A 448 7.93 -21.13 10.87
C TYR A 448 7.23 -21.48 9.56
N PHE A 449 5.98 -21.92 9.66
CA PHE A 449 5.09 -22.14 8.52
C PHE A 449 3.81 -21.31 8.69
N ILE A 450 3.57 -20.41 7.75
CA ILE A 450 2.34 -19.66 7.61
C ILE A 450 1.48 -20.40 6.61
N VAL A 451 0.37 -20.98 7.05
CA VAL A 451 -0.52 -21.80 6.22
C VAL A 451 -1.87 -21.09 6.09
N ILE A 452 -2.28 -20.78 4.87
CA ILE A 452 -3.49 -20.00 4.57
C ILE A 452 -4.39 -20.82 3.65
N ASN A 453 -5.55 -21.24 4.14
CA ASN A 453 -6.56 -21.89 3.31
C ASN A 453 -7.40 -20.84 2.59
N LEU A 454 -7.16 -20.60 1.30
CA LEU A 454 -7.93 -19.67 0.47
C LEU A 454 -9.24 -20.31 -0.04
N GLY A 455 -9.39 -21.63 0.10
CA GLY A 455 -10.57 -22.37 -0.30
C GLY A 455 -11.81 -22.06 0.54
N LEU A 456 -12.98 -22.34 -0.05
CA LEU A 456 -14.30 -22.18 0.57
C LEU A 456 -14.73 -23.40 1.41
N ARG A 457 -13.83 -24.38 1.60
CA ARG A 457 -14.07 -25.60 2.38
C ARG A 457 -12.88 -25.89 3.29
N GLN A 458 -13.06 -26.80 4.24
CA GLN A 458 -11.95 -27.30 5.04
C GLN A 458 -10.97 -28.10 4.18
N GLU A 459 -9.68 -27.95 4.47
CA GLU A 459 -8.60 -28.62 3.76
C GLU A 459 -7.73 -29.42 4.74
N LYS A 460 -7.32 -30.62 4.31
CA LYS A 460 -6.33 -31.44 5.02
C LYS A 460 -4.94 -31.01 4.57
N ILE A 461 -4.13 -30.57 5.51
CA ILE A 461 -2.80 -30.01 5.26
C ILE A 461 -1.74 -31.07 5.53
N ASN A 462 -0.83 -31.22 4.57
CA ASN A 462 0.39 -32.02 4.70
C ASN A 462 1.60 -31.18 4.26
N LEU A 463 2.51 -30.90 5.20
CA LEU A 463 3.69 -30.07 4.96
C LEU A 463 4.95 -30.90 4.60
N THR A 464 4.84 -32.23 4.46
CA THR A 464 5.98 -33.12 4.17
C THR A 464 6.68 -32.83 2.85
N SER A 465 5.96 -32.26 1.89
CA SER A 465 6.53 -31.87 0.60
C SER A 465 7.36 -30.58 0.65
N ILE A 466 7.26 -29.78 1.73
CA ILE A 466 7.89 -28.45 1.84
C ILE A 466 9.16 -28.50 2.70
N HIS A 467 9.24 -29.43 3.64
CA HIS A 467 10.44 -29.59 4.47
C HIS A 467 10.62 -31.05 4.88
N ALA A 468 11.75 -31.67 4.51
CA ALA A 468 12.06 -33.02 4.97
C ALA A 468 12.50 -32.98 6.45
N ASN A 469 12.10 -33.99 7.22
CA ASN A 469 12.67 -34.32 8.54
C ASN A 469 12.40 -33.33 9.69
N LEU A 470 11.14 -32.90 9.87
CA LEU A 470 10.72 -32.40 11.18
C LEU A 470 10.36 -33.60 12.08
N GLN A 471 11.17 -33.86 13.10
CA GLN A 471 10.74 -34.72 14.20
C GLN A 471 9.62 -33.97 14.96
N ASN A 472 8.42 -34.54 15.03
CA ASN A 472 7.28 -34.12 15.88
C ASN A 472 6.26 -33.10 15.31
N THR A 473 5.32 -32.72 16.19
CA THR A 473 4.22 -31.75 15.99
C THR A 473 4.72 -30.30 15.97
N LEU A 474 4.02 -29.41 15.28
CA LEU A 474 4.26 -27.97 15.27
C LEU A 474 3.38 -27.25 16.29
N ASN A 475 3.92 -26.21 16.93
CA ASN A 475 3.16 -25.34 17.82
C ASN A 475 2.38 -24.29 17.03
N ILE A 476 1.09 -24.11 17.33
CA ILE A 476 0.29 -23.01 16.77
C ILE A 476 0.58 -21.74 17.58
N ILE A 477 1.25 -20.78 16.95
CA ILE A 477 1.60 -19.50 17.58
C ILE A 477 0.51 -18.45 17.36
N VAL A 478 0.00 -18.38 16.13
CA VAL A 478 -1.10 -17.47 15.75
C VAL A 478 -2.11 -18.25 14.94
N ALA A 479 -3.40 -17.98 15.17
CA ALA A 479 -4.49 -18.47 14.34
C ALA A 479 -5.36 -17.28 13.94
N SER A 480 -5.95 -17.34 12.74
CA SER A 480 -6.92 -16.35 12.29
C SER A 480 -8.15 -16.34 13.21
N SER A 481 -8.81 -15.19 13.28
CA SER A 481 -9.97 -14.93 14.13
C SER A 481 -11.14 -15.87 13.87
N ASN A 482 -11.28 -16.37 12.64
CA ASN A 482 -12.29 -17.34 12.19
C ASN A 482 -11.86 -18.81 12.33
N ALA A 483 -10.62 -19.11 12.71
CA ALA A 483 -10.14 -20.48 12.73
C ALA A 483 -10.74 -21.30 13.88
N ILE A 484 -11.20 -22.52 13.61
CA ILE A 484 -11.87 -23.38 14.58
C ILE A 484 -10.93 -24.51 15.01
N ARG A 485 -10.92 -24.87 16.31
CA ARG A 485 -10.17 -26.02 16.87
C ARG A 485 -8.65 -26.00 16.62
N VAL A 486 -8.06 -24.84 16.41
CA VAL A 486 -6.61 -24.64 16.27
C VAL A 486 -6.00 -24.03 17.54
N THR A 487 -5.59 -24.88 18.48
CA THR A 487 -4.84 -24.49 19.69
C THR A 487 -3.87 -25.59 20.07
N GLY A 488 -2.72 -25.24 20.67
CA GLY A 488 -1.72 -26.20 21.11
C GLY A 488 -0.81 -26.62 19.97
N THR A 489 -0.75 -27.91 19.68
CA THR A 489 0.13 -28.48 18.65
C THR A 489 -0.66 -29.20 17.56
N VAL A 490 -0.08 -29.27 16.37
CA VAL A 490 -0.64 -30.03 15.23
C VAL A 490 0.43 -30.93 14.60
N PRO A 491 0.08 -32.15 14.15
CA PRO A 491 0.99 -32.97 13.37
C PRO A 491 1.24 -32.30 12.02
N TRP A 492 2.49 -32.07 11.68
CA TRP A 492 2.89 -31.36 10.45
C TRP A 492 2.51 -32.12 9.15
N SER A 493 2.33 -33.43 9.24
CA SER A 493 1.97 -34.30 8.11
C SER A 493 0.45 -34.41 7.85
N ASN A 494 -0.41 -34.03 8.80
CA ASN A 494 -1.85 -34.24 8.66
C ASN A 494 -2.70 -33.48 9.69
N PHE A 495 -3.07 -32.23 9.40
CA PHE A 495 -4.05 -31.49 10.20
C PHE A 495 -5.12 -30.81 9.33
N ILE A 496 -6.25 -30.44 9.93
CA ILE A 496 -7.37 -29.81 9.21
C ILE A 496 -7.37 -28.31 9.46
N LEU A 497 -7.52 -27.53 8.39
CA LEU A 497 -7.71 -26.08 8.45
C LEU A 497 -9.05 -25.72 7.81
N THR A 498 -9.92 -25.01 8.55
CA THR A 498 -11.24 -24.61 8.06
C THR A 498 -11.17 -23.64 6.89
N ALA A 499 -12.27 -23.47 6.16
CA ALA A 499 -12.37 -22.54 5.04
C ALA A 499 -11.92 -21.13 5.45
N ASN A 500 -11.08 -20.49 4.63
CA ASN A 500 -10.53 -19.14 4.87
C ASN A 500 -9.75 -18.96 6.19
N ALA A 501 -9.49 -20.03 6.94
CA ALA A 501 -8.65 -19.93 8.13
C ALA A 501 -7.17 -19.93 7.76
N ALA A 502 -6.37 -19.31 8.62
CA ALA A 502 -4.93 -19.27 8.53
C ALA A 502 -4.28 -19.53 9.88
N VAL A 503 -3.08 -20.12 9.87
CA VAL A 503 -2.30 -20.39 11.07
C VAL A 503 -0.82 -20.12 10.84
N VAL A 504 -0.14 -19.66 11.89
CA VAL A 504 1.32 -19.59 11.98
C VAL A 504 1.79 -20.69 12.92
N LEU A 505 2.59 -21.59 12.38
CA LEU A 505 3.12 -22.77 13.04
C LEU A 505 4.62 -22.60 13.29
N LYS A 506 5.13 -23.10 14.42
CA LYS A 506 6.55 -23.04 14.81
C LYS A 506 7.07 -24.45 15.11
N SER A 507 8.26 -24.78 14.59
CA SER A 507 8.98 -26.01 14.96
C SER A 507 9.47 -25.96 16.42
N GLY A 508 9.87 -27.10 16.98
CA GLY A 508 10.67 -27.11 18.21
C GLY A 508 12.00 -26.34 18.01
N GLU A 509 12.61 -25.89 19.11
CA GLU A 509 13.97 -25.35 19.10
C GLU A 509 14.94 -26.43 18.62
N GLY A 510 15.84 -26.06 17.71
CA GLY A 510 16.64 -27.02 16.94
C GLY A 510 17.51 -27.91 17.82
N GLN A 511 17.37 -29.22 17.63
CA GLN A 511 18.49 -30.16 17.72
C GLN A 511 19.03 -30.31 16.30
N GLU A 512 20.35 -30.21 16.16
CA GLU A 512 21.06 -30.24 14.88
C GLU A 512 20.68 -31.44 14.01
N GLN A 513 20.69 -31.20 12.70
CA GLN A 513 20.92 -32.24 11.72
C GLN A 513 22.29 -32.85 12.01
N THR A 514 22.34 -34.02 12.64
CA THR A 514 23.52 -34.87 12.56
C THR A 514 23.66 -35.31 11.10
N THR A 515 24.60 -34.72 10.38
CA THR A 515 25.06 -35.24 9.09
C THR A 515 25.47 -36.71 9.28
N PRO A 516 25.07 -37.65 8.40
CA PRO A 516 25.64 -38.98 8.45
C PRO A 516 27.14 -38.85 8.17
N VAL A 517 27.98 -39.37 9.08
CA VAL A 517 29.39 -39.60 8.80
C VAL A 517 29.44 -40.61 7.66
N ILE A 518 29.70 -40.13 6.44
CA ILE A 518 30.03 -40.98 5.31
C ILE A 518 31.48 -41.44 5.54
N THR A 519 31.65 -42.63 6.09
CA THR A 519 32.92 -43.34 6.06
C THR A 519 33.19 -43.73 4.60
N ILE A 520 34.13 -43.03 3.95
CA ILE A 520 34.58 -43.37 2.60
C ILE A 520 35.46 -44.61 2.69
N ASN A 521 34.92 -45.77 2.32
CA ASN A 521 35.72 -46.93 1.93
C ASN A 521 35.95 -46.86 0.42
N VAL A 522 37.20 -46.65 0.02
CA VAL A 522 37.62 -46.72 -1.38
C VAL A 522 37.87 -48.18 -1.73
N SER A 523 37.09 -48.72 -2.67
CA SER A 523 37.44 -49.92 -3.41
C SER A 523 37.16 -49.69 -4.90
N THR A 524 38.23 -49.69 -5.67
CA THR A 524 38.28 -49.65 -7.13
C THR A 524 37.71 -50.93 -7.74
N GLU A 525 36.89 -50.82 -8.78
CA GLU A 525 36.98 -51.71 -9.96
C GLU A 525 36.11 -51.25 -11.15
N ASN A 526 36.83 -50.95 -12.23
CA ASN A 526 36.63 -51.17 -13.67
C ASN A 526 35.26 -51.44 -14.33
N THR A 527 35.19 -50.81 -15.52
CA THR A 527 34.72 -51.28 -16.84
C THR A 527 33.26 -51.14 -17.29
N SER A 528 33.12 -50.32 -18.34
CA SER A 528 32.67 -50.67 -19.71
C SER A 528 31.40 -49.96 -20.24
N LEU A 529 31.61 -49.37 -21.42
CA LEU A 529 30.69 -48.67 -22.33
C LEU A 529 29.88 -49.66 -23.17
N THR A 530 28.69 -49.22 -23.62
CA THR A 530 28.10 -49.43 -24.99
C THR A 530 26.76 -48.67 -25.10
N THR A 531 26.68 -47.60 -25.94
CA THR A 531 26.10 -47.51 -27.32
C THR A 531 24.58 -47.66 -27.39
N GLU A 532 23.85 -46.57 -27.72
CA GLU A 532 23.11 -46.32 -28.99
C GLU A 532 21.83 -47.19 -29.12
N GLU A 533 20.66 -46.75 -29.58
CA GLU A 533 20.39 -46.01 -30.82
C GLU A 533 18.92 -45.52 -30.82
N SER A 534 18.68 -44.48 -31.60
CA SER A 534 17.41 -43.87 -32.01
C SER A 534 16.46 -44.80 -32.79
N VAL A 535 15.16 -44.49 -32.91
CA VAL A 535 14.44 -44.35 -34.20
C VAL A 535 13.07 -43.68 -34.00
N SER A 536 12.83 -42.70 -34.88
CA SER A 536 11.59 -41.97 -35.19
C SER A 536 10.59 -42.79 -36.03
N THR A 537 9.29 -42.48 -35.98
CA THR A 537 8.53 -42.23 -37.23
C THR A 537 7.22 -41.48 -36.99
N ILE A 538 6.92 -40.64 -37.97
CA ILE A 538 5.80 -39.73 -38.18
C ILE A 538 4.80 -40.39 -39.15
N ASN A 539 3.51 -40.04 -39.06
CA ASN A 539 2.50 -39.86 -40.14
C ASN A 539 1.09 -40.10 -39.57
N THR A 540 -0.03 -39.47 -39.97
CA THR A 540 -0.37 -38.38 -40.89
C THR A 540 -1.82 -37.95 -40.61
N SER A 541 -2.08 -36.67 -40.83
CA SER A 541 -3.32 -35.95 -41.15
C SER A 541 -4.56 -36.71 -41.70
N LEU A 542 -5.77 -36.19 -41.41
CA LEU A 542 -6.64 -35.52 -42.41
C LEU A 542 -7.94 -34.88 -41.82
N THR A 543 -8.42 -33.90 -42.58
CA THR A 543 -9.40 -32.81 -42.42
C THR A 543 -10.90 -33.18 -42.51
N THR A 544 -11.79 -32.30 -41.99
CA THR A 544 -12.88 -31.55 -42.72
C THR A 544 -13.81 -30.84 -41.69
N LYS A 545 -13.91 -29.51 -41.66
CA LYS A 545 -14.77 -28.53 -42.38
C LYS A 545 -16.25 -28.39 -41.92
N VAL A 546 -16.52 -27.21 -41.33
CA VAL A 546 -17.58 -26.20 -41.64
C VAL A 546 -19.07 -26.56 -41.49
N THR A 547 -19.79 -25.85 -40.60
CA THR A 547 -20.84 -24.85 -40.96
C THR A 547 -21.54 -24.29 -39.71
N SER A 548 -21.68 -22.96 -39.67
CA SER A 548 -22.74 -22.19 -38.99
C SER A 548 -23.81 -21.81 -40.01
N PRO A 549 -25.02 -21.34 -39.63
CA PRO A 549 -25.25 -19.87 -39.65
C PRO A 549 -26.38 -19.29 -38.75
N THR A 550 -26.38 -17.94 -38.68
CA THR A 550 -27.51 -16.96 -38.57
C THR A 550 -28.34 -16.87 -37.27
N GLU A 551 -28.39 -15.75 -36.53
CA GLU A 551 -28.90 -14.36 -36.77
C GLU A 551 -30.43 -14.17 -36.69
N LYS A 552 -30.87 -13.27 -35.79
CA LYS A 552 -31.82 -12.12 -35.96
C LYS A 552 -32.47 -11.74 -34.61
N SER A 553 -32.22 -10.56 -34.04
CA SER A 553 -32.81 -9.22 -34.27
C SER A 553 -34.10 -8.96 -33.46
N THR A 554 -34.01 -8.07 -32.46
CA THR A 554 -34.70 -6.75 -32.34
C THR A 554 -36.15 -6.79 -31.87
N GLU A 555 -36.46 -6.10 -30.76
CA GLU A 555 -37.40 -4.96 -30.79
C GLU A 555 -37.43 -4.16 -29.48
N SER A 556 -37.50 -2.84 -29.67
CA SER A 556 -37.65 -1.76 -28.70
C SER A 556 -39.11 -1.50 -28.36
N THR A 557 -39.40 -1.01 -27.15
CA THR A 557 -40.56 -0.13 -26.95
C THR A 557 -40.32 0.85 -25.80
N THR A 558 -40.30 2.13 -26.16
CA THR A 558 -40.38 3.32 -25.30
C THR A 558 -41.83 3.69 -25.04
N LYS A 559 -42.17 4.20 -23.84
CA LYS A 559 -43.16 5.28 -23.64
C LYS A 559 -43.18 5.83 -22.19
N LYS A 560 -42.89 7.15 -22.12
CA LYS A 560 -43.51 8.25 -21.35
C LYS A 560 -43.48 8.27 -19.81
N GLU A 561 -42.64 9.21 -19.32
CA GLU A 561 -42.99 10.44 -18.56
C GLU A 561 -44.18 10.40 -17.58
N GLU A 562 -43.86 10.60 -16.30
CA GLU A 562 -44.66 11.38 -15.34
C GLU A 562 -43.68 12.16 -14.42
N GLU A 563 -43.72 13.48 -14.53
CA GLU A 563 -43.03 14.44 -13.65
C GLU A 563 -43.72 14.48 -12.29
N ASN A 564 -42.97 14.38 -11.18
CA ASN A 564 -43.40 14.94 -9.91
C ASN A 564 -42.20 15.35 -9.03
N SER A 565 -42.19 16.66 -8.72
CA SER A 565 -41.41 17.46 -7.78
C SER A 565 -40.37 16.77 -6.87
N THR A 566 -39.09 17.03 -7.12
CA THR A 566 -38.00 16.97 -6.13
C THR A 566 -37.28 18.33 -6.11
N THR A 567 -37.62 19.21 -5.17
CA THR A 567 -36.87 20.47 -4.96
C THR A 567 -36.64 20.68 -3.47
N GLU A 568 -35.78 19.84 -2.89
CA GLU A 568 -35.11 20.10 -1.59
C GLU A 568 -33.93 19.14 -1.34
N SER A 569 -33.96 17.91 -1.90
CA SER A 569 -32.82 16.98 -1.86
C SER A 569 -31.71 17.31 -2.85
N ASP A 570 -32.04 17.96 -3.96
CA ASP A 570 -31.09 18.23 -5.06
C ASP A 570 -30.19 19.43 -4.76
N ASN A 571 -30.64 20.37 -3.91
CA ASN A 571 -29.82 21.52 -3.52
C ASN A 571 -28.63 21.14 -2.62
N ASN A 572 -28.74 20.10 -1.80
CA ASN A 572 -27.62 19.64 -0.97
C ASN A 572 -26.58 18.84 -1.78
N ALA A 573 -26.99 18.14 -2.83
CA ALA A 573 -26.06 17.43 -3.73
C ALA A 573 -25.21 18.39 -4.58
N ILE A 574 -25.74 19.59 -4.87
CA ILE A 574 -25.01 20.65 -5.60
C ILE A 574 -23.91 21.29 -4.71
N LEU A 575 -24.04 21.25 -3.38
CA LEU A 575 -23.03 21.79 -2.47
C LEU A 575 -21.84 20.83 -2.22
N SER A 576 -22.04 19.51 -2.16
CA SER A 576 -20.94 18.56 -1.89
C SER A 576 -20.05 18.32 -3.12
N CYS A 577 -20.65 18.31 -4.31
CA CYS A 577 -19.97 18.31 -5.60
C CYS A 577 -20.21 19.66 -6.30
N ALA A 578 -19.75 20.75 -5.68
CA ALA A 578 -19.66 22.03 -6.38
C ALA A 578 -18.80 21.85 -7.65
N PRO A 579 -19.05 22.59 -8.73
CA PRO A 579 -18.30 22.45 -9.97
C PRO A 579 -16.84 22.86 -9.75
N ALA A 580 -15.99 21.91 -9.37
CA ALA A 580 -14.55 21.99 -9.53
C ALA A 580 -14.25 21.85 -11.04
N PHE A 581 -14.68 22.85 -11.83
CA PHE A 581 -14.20 23.07 -13.18
C PHE A 581 -12.80 23.68 -13.08
N LEU A 582 -11.83 22.93 -12.56
CA LEU A 582 -10.40 23.04 -12.80
C LEU A 582 -9.69 22.14 -11.78
N LEU A 583 -8.69 21.42 -12.28
CA LEU A 583 -7.73 20.60 -11.52
C LEU A 583 -8.33 19.32 -10.92
N ILE A 584 -8.16 18.21 -11.65
CA ILE A 584 -7.51 16.96 -11.19
C ILE A 584 -7.53 16.02 -12.40
N ILE A 585 -6.52 16.18 -13.25
CA ILE A 585 -5.85 15.07 -13.90
C ILE A 585 -4.38 15.35 -13.63
N SER A 586 -3.65 14.33 -13.19
CA SER A 586 -2.21 14.32 -12.90
C SER A 586 -1.32 14.63 -14.12
N SER A 587 -1.86 15.28 -15.14
CA SER A 587 -1.17 15.86 -16.28
C SER A 587 -2.13 16.90 -16.85
N ILE A 588 -1.64 18.12 -17.09
CA ILE A 588 -2.31 19.21 -17.84
C ILE A 588 -3.26 20.10 -17.01
N VAL A 589 -2.73 21.22 -16.50
CA VAL A 589 -3.53 22.45 -16.29
C VAL A 589 -3.39 23.30 -17.57
N ILE A 590 -4.25 23.04 -18.56
CA ILE A 590 -4.53 24.03 -19.61
C ILE A 590 -5.71 24.84 -19.10
N SER A 591 -5.44 26.06 -18.62
CA SER A 591 -6.50 27.04 -18.40
C SER A 591 -6.82 27.71 -19.74
N TYR A 592 -7.98 27.39 -20.32
CA TYR A 592 -8.58 28.21 -21.38
C TYR A 592 -9.29 29.38 -20.71
N LYS A 593 -8.81 30.61 -20.96
CA LYS A 593 -9.66 31.80 -20.82
C LYS A 593 -10.53 31.90 -22.07
N PHE A 594 -11.85 31.90 -21.89
CA PHE A 594 -12.78 32.43 -22.89
C PHE A 594 -12.83 33.95 -22.81
#